data_AF-A0A820UZC3-F1
#
_entry.id   AF-A0A820UZC3-F1
#
_cell.length_a   1.000
_cell.length_b   1.000
_cell.length_c   1.000
_cell.angle_alpha   90.00
_cell.angle_beta   90.00
_cell.angle_gamma   90.00
#
_symmetry.space_group_name_H-M   'P 1'
#
loop_
_entity.id
_entity.type
_entity.pdbx_description
1 polymer ?
#
loop_
_entity_poly.entity_id
_entity_poly.type
_entity_poly.pdbx_seq_one_letter_code
_entity_poly.pdbx_strand_id
1 'polypeptide(L)'
;TRLLAMEDDLRAAANDYIKGHFNAVLETRECHTLPTIKVELIDSKILKPKIMCNLVINWIAQQLSKDNSDLQELCECMHLLYLNGETLHDCAKMDDKNIHFSDIIKDYQSYKLTKRNLSSSSTQIETFSFETPSLQINNTNLSSNAILNLFTPETKLIHMSQSNDHSFIAIAIIKGKMLILSLHMSLSPSSPTTPELNVGVPLEKTYDENHSNGNSPILTIDNDIEFGSLVTARCCFGTASIGDKIYVVGGYNRSECLKTIEQFDFNQNKWKLLSYPMANRRGRVSSTIVNDKIYVCGGCDGQKELNTAECLDLKSMNKWSTISELSTPVAHSAMCSDDNYVYLIGGMEGDKCKSDCYRYDPQDNTWSRLAPMNVERSEIGIVYFNDKIYVFGGSTLSRCLSSCEILTLSTNEWNMGPSMKESRRGCGAVLYHDKIFVIGGSNGITSLTSIEIFDPITNEWLINLNGTQNGLNTPRVGLGVTVCCDKIYVIGGFDGRTFLKCIEVYDENAQQWRLSYNNNNNNTINQSDKNN
;
A
#
# COMPACT_ATOMS: atom_id res chain seq x y z
N THR A 1 -27.47 -12.01 23.69
CA THR A 1 -28.34 -13.11 23.22
C THR A 1 -28.84 -13.98 24.37
N ARG A 2 -29.62 -13.41 25.32
CA ARG A 2 -30.36 -14.18 26.34
C ARG A 2 -31.39 -13.28 27.02
N LEU A 3 -32.55 -13.13 26.39
CA LEU A 3 -33.90 -12.93 26.96
C LEU A 3 -34.84 -12.54 25.80
N LEU A 4 -35.40 -13.58 25.19
CA LEU A 4 -36.39 -13.53 24.13
C LEU A 4 -37.77 -13.37 24.76
N ALA A 5 -38.32 -12.15 24.76
CA ALA A 5 -39.75 -11.85 24.85
C ALA A 5 -40.00 -10.32 24.81
N MET A 6 -39.57 -9.64 23.73
CA MET A 6 -39.97 -8.25 23.31
C MET A 6 -39.08 -7.82 22.11
N GLU A 7 -38.96 -8.68 21.08
CA GLU A 7 -37.85 -8.60 20.12
C GLU A 7 -37.87 -7.38 19.19
N ASP A 8 -39.02 -6.89 18.75
CA ASP A 8 -39.04 -5.77 17.79
C ASP A 8 -38.79 -4.42 18.44
N ASP A 9 -39.34 -4.18 19.64
CA ASP A 9 -39.14 -2.93 20.38
C ASP A 9 -37.69 -2.77 20.86
N LEU A 10 -37.07 -3.86 21.31
CA LEU A 10 -35.64 -3.86 21.68
C LEU A 10 -34.73 -3.69 20.47
N ARG A 11 -35.04 -4.35 19.33
CA ARG A 11 -34.31 -4.14 18.09
C ARG A 11 -34.49 -2.71 17.59
N ALA A 12 -35.68 -2.14 17.70
CA ALA A 12 -35.96 -0.75 17.35
C ALA A 12 -35.16 0.20 18.25
N ALA A 13 -35.24 0.03 19.57
CA ALA A 13 -34.49 0.82 20.54
C ALA A 13 -32.97 0.73 20.34
N ALA A 14 -32.44 -0.47 20.06
CA ALA A 14 -31.02 -0.65 19.76
C ALA A 14 -30.62 0.05 18.45
N ASN A 15 -31.44 -0.07 17.39
CA ASN A 15 -31.20 0.65 16.13
C ASN A 15 -31.24 2.16 16.32
N ASP A 16 -32.17 2.66 17.13
CA ASP A 16 -32.31 4.09 17.40
C ASP A 16 -31.18 4.62 18.30
N TYR A 17 -30.71 3.80 19.24
CA TYR A 17 -29.50 4.09 20.02
C TYR A 17 -28.27 4.21 19.12
N ILE A 18 -28.06 3.25 18.21
CA ILE A 18 -26.94 3.26 17.25
C ILE A 18 -27.01 4.50 16.36
N LYS A 19 -28.20 4.87 15.86
CA LYS A 19 -28.38 6.10 15.07
C LYS A 19 -28.07 7.35 15.88
N GLY A 20 -28.46 7.41 17.16
CA GLY A 20 -28.26 8.56 18.02
C GLY A 20 -26.82 8.74 18.54
N HIS A 21 -26.06 7.64 18.63
CA HIS A 21 -24.72 7.62 19.25
C HIS A 21 -23.67 6.97 18.34
N PHE A 22 -23.82 7.12 17.02
CA PHE A 22 -23.08 6.34 16.03
C PHE A 22 -21.55 6.37 16.21
N ASN A 23 -20.96 7.56 16.38
CA ASN A 23 -19.50 7.69 16.55
C ASN A 23 -19.01 7.02 17.85
N ALA A 24 -19.72 7.20 18.96
CA ALA A 24 -19.38 6.55 20.22
C ALA A 24 -19.52 5.02 20.14
N VAL A 25 -20.50 4.52 19.38
CA VAL A 25 -20.67 3.08 19.13
C VAL A 25 -19.49 2.53 18.32
N LEU A 26 -19.01 3.24 17.30
CA LEU A 26 -17.86 2.80 16.50
C LEU A 26 -16.58 2.63 17.34
N GLU A 27 -16.41 3.43 18.38
CA GLU A 27 -15.25 3.37 19.29
C GLU A 27 -15.32 2.22 20.31
N THR A 28 -16.46 1.52 20.41
CA THR A 28 -16.62 0.42 21.37
C THR A 28 -15.84 -0.84 20.95
N ARG A 29 -15.36 -1.59 21.94
CA ARG A 29 -14.64 -2.85 21.71
C ARG A 29 -15.51 -3.86 20.97
N GLU A 30 -16.80 -3.92 21.28
CA GLU A 30 -17.77 -4.81 20.64
C GLU A 30 -17.90 -4.49 19.15
N CYS A 31 -17.89 -3.21 18.78
CA CYS A 31 -17.96 -2.79 17.37
C CYS A 31 -16.71 -3.22 16.59
N HIS A 32 -15.52 -3.09 17.18
CA HIS A 32 -14.26 -3.56 16.57
C HIS A 32 -14.21 -5.07 16.32
N THR A 33 -15.05 -5.87 16.99
CA THR A 33 -15.14 -7.32 16.73
C THR A 33 -16.11 -7.69 15.60
N LEU A 34 -16.86 -6.72 15.05
CA LEU A 34 -17.82 -6.99 13.99
C LEU A 34 -17.10 -7.26 12.65
N PRO A 35 -17.59 -8.22 11.84
CA PRO A 35 -17.09 -8.44 10.49
C PRO A 35 -17.16 -7.15 9.67
N THR A 36 -16.04 -6.80 9.02
CA THR A 36 -15.93 -5.57 8.23
C THR A 36 -15.70 -5.90 6.77
N ILE A 37 -16.60 -5.44 5.90
CA ILE A 37 -16.47 -5.58 4.45
C ILE A 37 -16.05 -4.24 3.86
N LYS A 38 -14.99 -4.25 3.06
CA LYS A 38 -14.41 -3.07 2.42
C LYS A 38 -14.80 -3.06 0.95
N VAL A 39 -15.37 -1.96 0.46
CA VAL A 39 -15.85 -1.84 -0.92
C VAL A 39 -15.40 -0.51 -1.52
N GLU A 40 -14.79 -0.58 -2.69
CA GLU A 40 -14.46 0.59 -3.51
C GLU A 40 -15.41 0.63 -4.72
N LEU A 41 -16.11 1.75 -4.89
CA LEU A 41 -17.08 1.98 -5.95
C LEU A 41 -16.46 2.88 -7.03
N ILE A 42 -16.44 2.42 -8.27
CA ILE A 42 -15.93 3.18 -9.42
C ILE A 42 -17.05 4.02 -10.04
N ASP A 43 -16.74 5.29 -10.33
CA ASP A 43 -17.58 6.23 -11.10
C ASP A 43 -18.98 6.46 -10.49
N SER A 44 -19.04 6.61 -9.17
CA SER A 44 -20.29 6.71 -8.42
C SER A 44 -20.93 8.11 -8.39
N LYS A 45 -20.51 9.02 -9.28
CA LYS A 45 -20.90 10.46 -9.27
C LYS A 45 -22.41 10.72 -9.34
N ILE A 46 -23.18 9.72 -9.75
CA ILE A 46 -24.57 9.89 -10.16
C ILE A 46 -25.57 9.59 -9.02
N LEU A 47 -25.15 8.95 -7.92
CA LEU A 47 -26.07 8.46 -6.89
C LEU A 47 -25.77 8.97 -5.49
N LYS A 48 -26.83 9.23 -4.71
CA LYS A 48 -26.72 9.62 -3.30
C LYS A 48 -26.03 8.49 -2.49
N PRO A 49 -25.14 8.80 -1.52
CA PRO A 49 -24.39 7.80 -0.77
C PRO A 49 -25.25 6.70 -0.12
N LYS A 50 -26.43 7.08 0.40
CA LYS A 50 -27.37 6.13 1.04
C LYS A 50 -27.91 5.09 0.05
N ILE A 51 -28.12 5.49 -1.21
CA ILE A 51 -28.55 4.57 -2.27
C ILE A 51 -27.42 3.60 -2.60
N MET A 52 -26.19 4.11 -2.73
CA MET A 52 -25.01 3.27 -2.99
C MET A 52 -24.78 2.24 -1.89
N CYS A 53 -24.85 2.66 -0.62
CA CYS A 53 -24.71 1.76 0.52
C CYS A 53 -25.76 0.63 0.48
N ASN A 54 -27.00 0.96 0.13
CA ASN A 54 -28.07 -0.02 -0.01
C ASN A 54 -27.84 -1.00 -1.18
N LEU A 55 -27.34 -0.52 -2.31
CA LEU A 55 -26.94 -1.38 -3.42
C LEU A 55 -25.81 -2.34 -3.03
N VAL A 56 -24.82 -1.85 -2.27
CA VAL A 56 -23.72 -2.69 -1.76
C VAL A 56 -24.24 -3.76 -0.80
N ILE A 57 -25.15 -3.40 0.12
CA ILE A 57 -25.81 -4.36 1.02
C ILE A 57 -26.51 -5.47 0.23
N ASN A 58 -27.27 -5.11 -0.81
CA ASN A 58 -27.93 -6.09 -1.67
C ASN A 58 -26.92 -6.97 -2.42
N TRP A 59 -25.84 -6.39 -2.95
CA TRP A 59 -24.78 -7.14 -3.61
C TRP A 59 -24.15 -8.17 -2.66
N ILE A 60 -23.82 -7.77 -1.42
CA ILE A 60 -23.28 -8.67 -0.39
C ILE A 60 -24.27 -9.80 -0.08
N ALA A 61 -25.56 -9.48 0.10
CA ALA A 61 -26.59 -10.47 0.37
C ALA A 61 -26.71 -11.51 -0.74
N GLN A 62 -26.54 -11.10 -2.00
CA GLN A 62 -26.50 -11.98 -3.18
C GLN A 62 -25.24 -12.84 -3.23
N GLN A 63 -24.06 -12.31 -2.86
CA GLN A 63 -22.85 -13.15 -2.79
C GLN A 63 -23.01 -14.26 -1.75
N LEU A 64 -23.54 -13.91 -0.58
CA LEU A 64 -23.82 -14.86 0.50
C LEU A 64 -24.94 -15.86 0.16
N SER A 65 -25.71 -15.70 -0.93
CA SER A 65 -26.74 -16.66 -1.35
C SER A 65 -26.31 -17.59 -2.49
N LYS A 66 -25.36 -17.18 -3.33
CA LYS A 66 -25.02 -17.92 -4.56
C LYS A 66 -23.96 -19.01 -4.36
N ASP A 67 -22.98 -18.80 -3.48
CA ASP A 67 -21.74 -19.59 -3.53
C ASP A 67 -21.40 -20.35 -2.23
N ASN A 68 -22.31 -20.45 -1.25
CA ASN A 68 -21.96 -20.93 0.11
C ASN A 68 -20.75 -20.18 0.70
N SER A 69 -20.46 -18.96 0.20
CA SER A 69 -19.30 -18.16 0.59
C SER A 69 -19.41 -17.81 2.07
N ASP A 70 -18.33 -18.06 2.82
CA ASP A 70 -18.26 -17.66 4.21
C ASP A 70 -18.15 -16.13 4.30
N LEU A 71 -18.82 -15.54 5.28
CA LEU A 71 -18.71 -14.12 5.59
C LEU A 71 -17.25 -13.72 5.83
N GLN A 72 -16.45 -14.65 6.37
CA GLN A 72 -15.02 -14.47 6.57
C GLN A 72 -14.28 -14.16 5.26
N GLU A 73 -14.58 -14.88 4.18
CA GLU A 73 -13.89 -14.70 2.89
C GLU A 73 -14.18 -13.31 2.27
N LEU A 74 -15.40 -12.81 2.47
CA LEU A 74 -15.79 -11.46 2.05
C LEU A 74 -15.06 -10.38 2.87
N CYS A 75 -14.74 -10.64 4.14
CA CYS A 75 -14.01 -9.70 5.00
C CYS A 75 -12.50 -9.69 4.72
N GLU A 76 -11.96 -10.78 4.19
CA GLU A 76 -10.54 -10.91 3.86
C GLU A 76 -10.07 -10.03 2.70
N CYS A 77 -10.99 -9.49 1.89
CA CYS A 77 -10.63 -8.74 0.70
C CYS A 77 -11.47 -7.50 0.48
N MET A 78 -10.84 -6.48 -0.12
CA MET A 78 -11.57 -5.33 -0.66
C MET A 78 -12.25 -5.72 -1.97
N HIS A 79 -13.51 -5.31 -2.16
CA HIS A 79 -14.28 -5.57 -3.37
C HIS A 79 -14.40 -4.30 -4.21
N LEU A 80 -13.92 -4.36 -5.44
CA LEU A 80 -14.02 -3.27 -6.40
C LEU A 80 -15.27 -3.48 -7.26
N LEU A 81 -16.24 -2.58 -7.11
CA LEU A 81 -17.54 -2.68 -7.75
C LEU A 81 -17.79 -1.49 -8.68
N TYR A 82 -18.53 -1.75 -9.75
CA TYR A 82 -19.01 -0.72 -10.66
C TYR A 82 -20.52 -0.83 -10.84
N LEU A 83 -21.16 0.30 -11.12
CA LEU A 83 -22.57 0.35 -11.42
C LEU A 83 -22.77 0.11 -12.92
N ASN A 84 -23.62 -0.86 -13.27
CA ASN A 84 -24.07 -1.07 -14.65
C ASN A 84 -25.59 -1.07 -14.67
N GLY A 85 -26.20 -0.01 -15.22
CA GLY A 85 -27.63 0.21 -15.08
C GLY A 85 -28.02 0.40 -13.61
N GLU A 86 -28.85 -0.51 -13.08
CA GLU A 86 -29.38 -0.46 -11.70
C GLU A 86 -28.72 -1.45 -10.73
N THR A 87 -27.78 -2.26 -11.21
CA THR A 87 -27.14 -3.32 -10.41
C THR A 87 -25.64 -3.08 -10.25
N LEU A 88 -25.11 -3.45 -9.08
CA LEU A 88 -23.67 -3.44 -8.84
C LEU A 88 -23.06 -4.73 -9.34
N HIS A 89 -21.95 -4.59 -10.03
CA HIS A 89 -21.19 -5.71 -10.58
C HIS A 89 -19.76 -5.68 -10.06
N ASP A 90 -19.20 -6.87 -9.88
CA ASP A 90 -17.81 -7.05 -9.47
C ASP A 90 -16.90 -6.80 -10.68
N CYS A 91 -15.92 -5.89 -10.54
CA CYS A 91 -14.96 -5.57 -11.59
C CYS A 91 -14.13 -6.78 -12.05
N ALA A 92 -14.12 -7.88 -11.30
CA ALA A 92 -13.49 -9.14 -11.69
C ALA A 92 -14.10 -9.76 -12.95
N LYS A 93 -15.32 -9.33 -13.34
CA LYS A 93 -16.06 -9.83 -14.51
C LYS A 93 -16.17 -8.79 -15.63
N MET A 94 -15.41 -7.69 -15.55
CA MET A 94 -15.50 -6.57 -16.47
C MET A 94 -14.58 -6.76 -17.68
N ASP A 95 -15.10 -6.58 -18.89
CA ASP A 95 -14.29 -6.61 -20.12
C ASP A 95 -13.46 -5.32 -20.27
N ASP A 96 -12.29 -5.43 -20.88
CA ASP A 96 -11.20 -4.43 -21.01
C ASP A 96 -11.55 -3.11 -21.76
N LYS A 97 -12.83 -2.81 -21.98
CA LYS A 97 -13.28 -1.71 -22.87
C LYS A 97 -13.35 -0.33 -22.22
N ASN A 98 -13.20 -0.20 -20.90
CA ASN A 98 -13.17 1.09 -20.21
C ASN A 98 -11.74 1.52 -19.87
N ILE A 99 -11.20 2.40 -20.71
CA ILE A 99 -9.78 2.77 -20.76
C ILE A 99 -9.31 3.53 -19.50
N HIS A 100 -10.21 4.21 -18.77
CA HIS A 100 -9.83 5.13 -17.69
C HIS A 100 -9.56 4.49 -16.32
N PHE A 101 -10.03 3.26 -16.08
CA PHE A 101 -9.79 2.52 -14.82
C PHE A 101 -9.04 1.20 -15.07
N SER A 102 -8.45 1.05 -16.27
CA SER A 102 -7.88 -0.21 -16.76
C SER A 102 -6.87 -0.80 -15.77
N ASP A 103 -5.98 0.01 -15.19
CA ASP A 103 -4.93 -0.51 -14.31
C ASP A 103 -5.47 -0.99 -12.94
N ILE A 104 -6.37 -0.21 -12.32
CA ILE A 104 -6.98 -0.59 -11.03
C ILE A 104 -7.84 -1.84 -11.20
N ILE A 105 -8.60 -1.92 -12.29
CA ILE A 105 -9.45 -3.08 -12.62
C ILE A 105 -8.58 -4.30 -12.94
N LYS A 106 -7.50 -4.15 -13.73
CA LYS A 106 -6.56 -5.23 -14.07
C LYS A 106 -5.84 -5.79 -12.85
N ASP A 107 -5.37 -4.93 -11.94
CA ASP A 107 -4.75 -5.38 -10.69
C ASP A 107 -5.74 -6.17 -9.82
N TYR A 108 -6.98 -5.68 -9.71
CA TYR A 108 -8.04 -6.36 -8.97
C TYR A 108 -8.46 -7.69 -9.62
N GLN A 109 -8.55 -7.75 -10.95
CA GLN A 109 -8.81 -8.99 -11.69
C GLN A 109 -7.71 -10.03 -11.49
N SER A 110 -6.45 -9.60 -11.59
CA SER A 110 -5.26 -10.45 -11.36
C SER A 110 -5.27 -11.04 -9.94
N TYR A 111 -5.67 -10.23 -8.94
CA TYR A 111 -5.86 -10.70 -7.57
C TYR A 111 -6.95 -11.78 -7.46
N LYS A 112 -8.16 -11.52 -7.98
CA LYS A 112 -9.27 -12.49 -7.90
C LYS A 112 -8.97 -13.79 -8.66
N LEU A 113 -8.24 -13.72 -9.77
CA LEU A 113 -7.72 -14.89 -10.49
C LEU A 113 -6.74 -15.70 -9.63
N THR A 114 -5.79 -15.02 -8.99
CA THR A 114 -4.82 -15.68 -8.10
C THR A 114 -5.51 -16.35 -6.92
N LYS A 115 -6.45 -15.69 -6.25
CA LYS A 115 -7.24 -16.29 -5.14
C LYS A 115 -8.06 -17.51 -5.59
N ARG A 116 -8.69 -17.48 -6.78
CA ARG A 116 -9.42 -18.63 -7.35
C ARG A 116 -8.53 -19.82 -7.65
N ASN A 117 -7.31 -19.59 -8.14
CA ASN A 117 -6.35 -20.66 -8.42
C ASN A 117 -5.80 -21.30 -7.14
N LEU A 118 -5.79 -20.57 -6.02
CA LEU A 118 -5.47 -21.10 -4.70
C LEU A 118 -6.65 -21.85 -4.05
N SER A 119 -7.88 -21.67 -4.53
CA SER A 119 -9.11 -22.19 -3.91
C SER A 119 -9.87 -23.27 -4.71
N SER A 120 -9.38 -23.76 -5.85
CA SER A 120 -10.14 -24.72 -6.67
C SER A 120 -9.85 -26.18 -6.30
N SER A 121 -10.76 -26.77 -5.52
CA SER A 121 -11.37 -28.03 -5.93
C SER A 121 -12.21 -27.78 -7.19
N SER A 122 -11.99 -28.61 -8.20
CA SER A 122 -12.54 -28.54 -9.56
C SER A 122 -14.06 -28.53 -9.68
N THR A 123 -14.62 -27.56 -10.42
CA THR A 123 -15.77 -27.81 -11.30
C THR A 123 -15.86 -26.79 -12.43
N GLN A 124 -16.30 -27.29 -13.59
CA GLN A 124 -16.29 -26.65 -14.90
C GLN A 124 -17.26 -25.46 -15.04
N ILE A 125 -16.94 -24.63 -16.03
CA ILE A 125 -17.67 -23.46 -16.49
C ILE A 125 -18.96 -23.89 -17.20
N GLU A 126 -20.12 -23.48 -16.68
CA GLU A 126 -21.33 -23.29 -17.49
C GLU A 126 -21.68 -21.81 -17.57
N THR A 127 -21.69 -21.30 -18.79
CA THR A 127 -22.22 -19.99 -19.18
C THR A 127 -23.74 -20.00 -19.07
N PHE A 128 -24.30 -19.19 -18.18
CA PHE A 128 -25.73 -18.87 -18.19
C PHE A 128 -25.94 -17.37 -18.45
N SER A 129 -26.51 -17.07 -19.60
CA SER A 129 -27.15 -15.81 -19.93
C SER A 129 -28.49 -15.72 -19.19
N PHE A 130 -28.80 -14.56 -18.61
CA PHE A 130 -30.17 -14.24 -18.22
C PHE A 130 -30.63 -12.95 -18.90
N GLU A 131 -31.70 -13.10 -19.66
CA GLU A 131 -32.57 -12.02 -20.13
C GLU A 131 -33.51 -11.61 -18.98
N THR A 132 -33.55 -10.33 -18.65
CA THR A 132 -34.66 -9.69 -17.93
C THR A 132 -34.85 -8.27 -18.46
N PRO A 133 -36.10 -7.75 -18.44
CA PRO A 133 -36.61 -6.87 -19.49
C PRO A 133 -36.01 -5.47 -19.41
N SER A 134 -35.62 -4.96 -20.59
CA SER A 134 -35.16 -3.60 -20.79
C SER A 134 -36.25 -2.58 -20.42
N LEU A 135 -36.07 -1.89 -19.31
CA LEU A 135 -36.73 -0.60 -19.08
C LEU A 135 -35.73 0.49 -19.45
N GLN A 136 -35.96 1.14 -20.60
CA GLN A 136 -35.24 2.34 -20.98
C GLN A 136 -35.59 3.46 -20.01
N ILE A 137 -34.58 4.08 -19.38
CA ILE A 137 -34.78 5.30 -18.60
C ILE A 137 -33.79 6.37 -19.07
N ASN A 138 -34.34 7.45 -19.60
CA ASN A 138 -33.64 8.70 -19.83
C ASN A 138 -33.44 9.44 -18.50
N ASN A 139 -32.30 10.11 -18.42
CA ASN A 139 -31.77 10.86 -17.29
C ASN A 139 -32.78 11.61 -16.41
N THR A 140 -32.45 11.67 -15.12
CA THR A 140 -33.04 12.50 -14.06
C THR A 140 -34.44 12.11 -13.58
N ASN A 141 -34.55 11.00 -12.84
CA ASN A 141 -35.41 10.83 -11.65
C ASN A 141 -35.51 9.33 -11.31
N LEU A 142 -34.51 8.80 -10.58
CA LEU A 142 -34.73 7.56 -9.85
C LEU A 142 -35.70 7.86 -8.72
N SER A 143 -36.98 7.53 -8.92
CA SER A 143 -37.95 7.57 -7.84
C SER A 143 -37.53 6.55 -6.78
N SER A 144 -37.49 6.97 -5.52
CA SER A 144 -37.13 6.12 -4.37
C SER A 144 -37.88 4.78 -4.29
N ASN A 145 -38.99 4.65 -5.04
CA ASN A 145 -39.85 3.48 -5.07
C ASN A 145 -39.37 2.36 -6.00
N ALA A 146 -38.61 2.65 -7.06
CA ALA A 146 -38.08 1.60 -7.95
C ALA A 146 -36.98 0.78 -7.27
N ILE A 147 -36.14 1.45 -6.47
CA ILE A 147 -35.04 0.81 -5.72
C ILE A 147 -35.58 -0.05 -4.56
N LEU A 148 -36.76 0.30 -4.01
CA LEU A 148 -37.37 -0.45 -2.90
C LEU A 148 -37.76 -1.89 -3.26
N ASN A 149 -37.99 -2.18 -4.55
CA ASN A 149 -38.32 -3.52 -5.03
C ASN A 149 -37.10 -4.44 -5.21
N LEU A 150 -35.87 -3.95 -5.03
CA LEU A 150 -34.63 -4.73 -5.11
C LEU A 150 -34.20 -5.35 -3.77
N PHE A 151 -34.85 -4.99 -2.65
CA PHE A 151 -34.42 -5.41 -1.32
C PHE A 151 -34.98 -6.78 -0.92
N THR A 152 -34.09 -7.67 -0.53
CA THR A 152 -34.48 -8.88 0.20
C THR A 152 -34.88 -8.52 1.64
N PRO A 153 -35.95 -9.11 2.20
CA PRO A 153 -36.46 -8.78 3.54
C PRO A 153 -35.45 -9.04 4.69
N GLU A 154 -34.33 -9.71 4.41
CA GLU A 154 -33.29 -10.05 5.38
C GLU A 154 -32.13 -9.03 5.45
N THR A 155 -32.26 -7.89 4.76
CA THR A 155 -31.23 -6.83 4.73
C THR A 155 -31.74 -5.53 5.32
N LYS A 156 -30.92 -4.87 6.14
CA LYS A 156 -31.28 -3.59 6.78
C LYS A 156 -30.06 -2.71 7.02
N LEU A 157 -30.05 -1.51 6.46
CA LEU A 157 -29.12 -0.45 6.85
C LEU A 157 -29.59 0.18 8.18
N ILE A 158 -28.75 0.16 9.22
CA ILE A 158 -29.06 0.79 10.52
C ILE A 158 -28.74 2.28 10.47
N HIS A 159 -27.49 2.60 10.15
CA HIS A 159 -27.02 3.97 10.02
C HIS A 159 -25.76 4.01 9.14
N MET A 160 -25.49 5.17 8.56
CA MET A 160 -24.29 5.45 7.78
C MET A 160 -23.82 6.86 8.10
N SER A 161 -22.53 7.01 8.36
CA SER A 161 -21.86 8.29 8.54
C SER A 161 -20.80 8.48 7.47
N GLN A 162 -20.59 9.73 7.10
CA GLN A 162 -19.51 10.12 6.19
C GLN A 162 -18.25 10.36 7.01
N SER A 163 -17.16 9.66 6.69
CA SER A 163 -15.87 9.87 7.35
C SER A 163 -15.01 10.93 6.65
N ASN A 164 -15.11 11.04 5.32
CA ASN A 164 -14.53 12.11 4.51
C ASN A 164 -15.35 12.33 3.22
N ASP A 165 -14.94 13.25 2.35
CA ASP A 165 -15.67 13.64 1.13
C ASP A 165 -16.06 12.45 0.22
N HIS A 166 -15.33 11.33 0.30
CA HIS A 166 -15.50 10.16 -0.56
C HIS A 166 -15.59 8.83 0.20
N SER A 167 -15.63 8.84 1.53
CA SER A 167 -15.61 7.63 2.35
C SER A 167 -16.75 7.62 3.36
N PHE A 168 -17.38 6.45 3.51
CA PHE A 168 -18.53 6.24 4.37
C PHE A 168 -18.34 4.97 5.19
N ILE A 169 -18.80 5.02 6.43
CA ILE A 169 -18.89 3.86 7.30
C ILE A 169 -20.37 3.63 7.60
N ALA A 170 -20.82 2.39 7.42
CA ALA A 170 -22.19 2.00 7.71
C ALA A 170 -22.24 0.76 8.58
N ILE A 171 -23.24 0.68 9.45
CA ILE A 171 -23.60 -0.53 10.17
C ILE A 171 -24.87 -1.09 9.53
N ALA A 172 -24.80 -2.36 9.11
CA ALA A 172 -25.90 -3.04 8.44
C ALA A 172 -26.14 -4.42 9.05
N ILE A 173 -27.37 -4.90 8.90
CA ILE A 173 -27.77 -6.28 9.16
C ILE A 173 -27.98 -6.95 7.81
N ILE A 174 -27.32 -8.09 7.60
CA ILE A 174 -27.47 -8.91 6.40
C ILE A 174 -27.67 -10.36 6.87
N LYS A 175 -28.79 -10.98 6.49
CA LYS A 175 -29.15 -12.37 6.89
C LYS A 175 -29.03 -12.62 8.40
N GLY A 176 -29.47 -11.65 9.20
CA GLY A 176 -29.44 -11.71 10.66
C GLY A 176 -28.07 -11.49 11.32
N LYS A 177 -27.01 -11.21 10.55
CA LYS A 177 -25.67 -10.86 11.07
C LYS A 177 -25.45 -9.35 10.98
N MET A 178 -24.91 -8.76 12.04
CA MET A 178 -24.48 -7.35 12.05
C MET A 178 -23.05 -7.24 11.52
N LEU A 179 -22.79 -6.24 10.68
CA LEU A 179 -21.50 -6.01 10.05
C LEU A 179 -21.23 -4.53 9.83
N ILE A 180 -19.96 -4.20 9.64
CA ILE A 180 -19.47 -2.87 9.27
C ILE A 180 -19.19 -2.87 7.76
N LEU A 181 -19.66 -1.84 7.08
CA LEU A 181 -19.33 -1.55 5.69
C LEU A 181 -18.44 -0.32 5.65
N SER A 182 -17.25 -0.49 5.09
CA SER A 182 -16.36 0.60 4.74
C SER A 182 -16.47 0.83 3.24
N LEU A 183 -17.05 1.96 2.85
CA LEU A 183 -17.32 2.32 1.45
C LEU A 183 -16.41 3.47 1.03
N HIS A 184 -15.69 3.28 -0.06
CA HIS A 184 -14.91 4.34 -0.71
C HIS A 184 -15.48 4.61 -2.10
N MET A 185 -15.70 5.87 -2.45
CA MET A 185 -16.25 6.31 -3.74
C MET A 185 -15.14 6.94 -4.57
N SER A 186 -14.69 6.25 -5.61
CA SER A 186 -13.64 6.75 -6.50
C SER A 186 -14.23 7.65 -7.58
N LEU A 187 -13.81 8.92 -7.62
CA LEU A 187 -14.21 9.88 -8.65
C LEU A 187 -13.34 9.74 -9.91
N SER A 188 -13.97 9.80 -11.08
CA SER A 188 -13.28 10.13 -12.33
C SER A 188 -12.72 11.57 -12.26
N PRO A 189 -11.46 11.84 -12.65
CA PRO A 189 -11.01 13.21 -12.80
C PRO A 189 -11.79 13.88 -13.94
N SER A 190 -12.29 15.10 -13.73
CA SER A 190 -12.70 15.97 -14.83
C SER A 190 -11.49 16.28 -15.70
N SER A 191 -11.62 16.15 -17.03
CA SER A 191 -10.59 16.59 -17.98
C SER A 191 -10.11 18.00 -17.63
N PRO A 192 -8.81 18.30 -17.70
CA PRO A 192 -8.32 19.65 -17.45
C PRO A 192 -8.92 20.60 -18.49
N THR A 193 -9.76 21.53 -18.04
CA THR A 193 -10.09 22.73 -18.81
C THR A 193 -8.81 23.54 -18.95
N THR A 194 -8.23 23.53 -20.15
CA THR A 194 -7.16 24.46 -20.53
C THR A 194 -7.67 25.90 -20.37
N PRO A 195 -7.01 26.76 -19.59
CA PRO A 195 -7.28 28.19 -19.63
C PRO A 195 -6.79 28.72 -20.98
N GLU A 196 -7.67 29.36 -21.75
CA GLU A 196 -7.30 30.11 -22.94
C GLU A 196 -6.33 31.24 -22.55
N LEU A 197 -5.07 31.10 -22.95
CA LEU A 197 -4.12 32.20 -22.99
C LEU A 197 -4.06 32.72 -24.44
N ASN A 198 -4.81 33.79 -24.68
CA ASN A 198 -4.61 34.66 -25.83
C ASN A 198 -3.26 35.37 -25.70
N VAL A 199 -2.24 34.96 -26.47
CA VAL A 199 -1.27 35.86 -27.12
C VAL A 199 -0.70 35.14 -28.34
N GLY A 200 -0.99 35.65 -29.53
CA GLY A 200 -0.40 35.16 -30.77
C GLY A 200 0.95 35.82 -31.06
N VAL A 201 1.94 35.04 -31.47
CA VAL A 201 3.00 35.37 -32.45
C VAL A 201 3.54 34.05 -33.04
N PRO A 202 3.61 33.86 -34.36
CA PRO A 202 4.23 32.69 -34.96
C PRO A 202 5.74 32.89 -35.15
N LEU A 203 6.55 31.91 -34.75
CA LEU A 203 7.96 31.82 -35.14
C LEU A 203 8.19 30.46 -35.79
N GLU A 204 8.26 30.46 -37.11
CA GLU A 204 8.83 29.40 -37.94
C GLU A 204 10.30 29.21 -37.56
N LYS A 205 10.74 27.95 -37.42
CA LYS A 205 12.15 27.58 -37.60
C LYS A 205 12.23 26.40 -38.55
N THR A 206 12.85 26.71 -39.68
CA THR A 206 13.27 25.83 -40.76
C THR A 206 14.32 24.81 -40.29
N TYR A 207 14.20 23.59 -40.80
CA TYR A 207 15.23 22.57 -40.76
C TYR A 207 16.31 22.89 -41.81
N ASP A 208 17.58 22.76 -41.44
CA ASP A 208 18.69 22.63 -42.38
C ASP A 208 19.55 21.43 -41.98
N GLU A 209 19.67 20.48 -42.91
CA GLU A 209 20.69 19.43 -42.92
C GLU A 209 21.95 19.97 -43.63
N ASN A 210 23.15 19.67 -43.11
CA ASN A 210 24.28 19.13 -43.90
C ASN A 210 25.59 18.93 -43.08
N HIS A 211 26.08 17.68 -43.13
CA HIS A 211 27.44 17.11 -43.05
C HIS A 211 28.65 17.87 -42.42
N SER A 212 29.41 17.22 -41.52
CA SER A 212 30.62 16.42 -41.87
C SER A 212 31.48 15.94 -40.67
N ASN A 213 32.11 14.78 -40.89
CA ASN A 213 32.99 13.90 -40.10
C ASN A 213 33.91 14.46 -38.97
N GLY A 214 33.96 13.69 -37.88
CA GLY A 214 35.09 13.65 -36.94
C GLY A 214 35.05 12.38 -36.07
N ASN A 215 35.93 11.41 -36.36
CA ASN A 215 36.12 10.18 -35.57
C ASN A 215 36.58 10.50 -34.13
N SER A 216 35.86 9.97 -33.15
CA SER A 216 36.30 9.78 -31.75
C SER A 216 35.48 8.66 -31.12
N PRO A 217 36.04 7.90 -30.16
CA PRO A 217 35.71 6.51 -29.94
C PRO A 217 34.28 6.35 -29.42
N ILE A 218 33.57 5.37 -29.98
CA ILE A 218 32.29 4.87 -29.47
C ILE A 218 32.58 4.33 -28.07
N LEU A 219 32.37 5.17 -27.05
CA LEU A 219 32.00 4.71 -25.73
C LEU A 219 30.60 4.15 -25.90
N THR A 220 30.49 2.83 -25.88
CA THR A 220 29.23 2.12 -25.69
C THR A 220 28.64 2.62 -24.38
N ILE A 221 27.74 3.60 -24.49
CA ILE A 221 26.83 3.96 -23.42
C ILE A 221 26.00 2.69 -23.20
N ASP A 222 26.14 2.07 -22.03
CA ASP A 222 25.25 1.01 -21.55
C ASP A 222 23.82 1.59 -21.45
N ASN A 223 23.16 1.63 -22.60
CA ASN A 223 21.76 1.96 -22.74
C ASN A 223 20.95 0.72 -22.32
N ASP A 224 19.98 0.97 -21.43
CA ASP A 224 18.83 0.12 -21.13
C ASP A 224 19.06 -1.14 -20.27
N ILE A 225 19.56 -0.97 -19.05
CA ILE A 225 19.32 -1.97 -17.98
C ILE A 225 17.95 -1.67 -17.35
N GLU A 226 16.91 -2.33 -17.86
CA GLU A 226 15.52 -2.26 -17.37
C GLU A 226 15.39 -3.04 -16.04
N PHE A 227 15.41 -2.39 -14.86
CA PHE A 227 15.48 -3.04 -13.52
C PHE A 227 14.26 -3.89 -13.08
N GLY A 228 13.57 -4.52 -14.02
CA GLY A 228 12.34 -5.27 -13.83
C GLY A 228 11.25 -4.43 -13.15
N SER A 229 10.14 -5.09 -12.83
CA SER A 229 9.16 -4.57 -11.89
C SER A 229 8.78 -5.67 -10.93
N LEU A 230 8.34 -5.30 -9.74
CA LEU A 230 7.79 -6.25 -8.78
C LEU A 230 6.67 -7.05 -9.44
N VAL A 231 6.63 -8.35 -9.16
CA VAL A 231 5.52 -9.21 -9.58
C VAL A 231 4.22 -8.72 -8.96
N THR A 232 4.27 -8.35 -7.66
CA THR A 232 3.12 -7.81 -6.92
C THR A 232 3.40 -6.39 -6.47
N ALA A 233 2.49 -5.47 -6.80
CA ALA A 233 2.52 -4.11 -6.25
C ALA A 233 2.41 -4.19 -4.72
N ARG A 234 3.23 -3.42 -4.01
CA ARG A 234 3.24 -3.44 -2.53
C ARG A 234 3.71 -2.11 -1.97
N CYS A 235 3.19 -1.78 -0.78
CA CYS A 235 3.70 -0.71 0.07
C CYS A 235 3.77 -1.19 1.53
N CYS A 236 4.53 -0.47 2.34
CA CYS A 236 4.82 -0.74 3.75
C CYS A 236 5.22 -2.21 3.99
N PHE A 237 6.17 -2.67 3.17
CA PHE A 237 6.79 -3.99 3.21
C PHE A 237 8.20 -3.89 3.79
N GLY A 238 8.72 -5.02 4.27
CA GLY A 238 10.13 -5.13 4.64
C GLY A 238 11.01 -5.21 3.39
N THR A 239 12.12 -4.49 3.37
CA THR A 239 13.17 -4.61 2.35
C THR A 239 14.48 -4.97 3.01
N ALA A 240 15.25 -5.86 2.39
CA ALA A 240 16.60 -6.16 2.84
C ALA A 240 17.48 -6.61 1.67
N SER A 241 18.79 -6.36 1.77
CA SER A 241 19.77 -6.79 0.78
C SER A 241 20.90 -7.57 1.43
N ILE A 242 21.44 -8.54 0.70
CA ILE A 242 22.63 -9.28 1.11
C ILE A 242 23.37 -9.78 -0.13
N GLY A 243 24.68 -9.53 -0.20
CA GLY A 243 25.47 -9.80 -1.38
C GLY A 243 24.90 -9.10 -2.61
N ASP A 244 24.61 -9.88 -3.65
CA ASP A 244 24.01 -9.47 -4.92
C ASP A 244 22.50 -9.77 -4.96
N LYS A 245 21.79 -9.66 -3.83
CA LYS A 245 20.35 -9.98 -3.77
C LYS A 245 19.59 -8.91 -3.00
N ILE A 246 18.41 -8.58 -3.53
CA ILE A 246 17.43 -7.74 -2.86
C ILE A 246 16.18 -8.57 -2.61
N TYR A 247 15.66 -8.48 -1.40
CA TYR A 247 14.44 -9.14 -0.97
C TYR A 247 13.40 -8.10 -0.55
N VAL A 248 12.15 -8.33 -0.95
CA VAL A 248 10.98 -7.59 -0.45
C VAL A 248 10.00 -8.56 0.18
N VAL A 249 9.55 -8.25 1.39
CA VAL A 249 8.82 -9.18 2.25
C VAL A 249 7.51 -8.55 2.72
N GLY A 250 6.39 -9.20 2.41
CA GLY A 250 5.08 -8.75 2.84
C GLY A 250 4.67 -7.42 2.22
N GLY A 251 4.16 -6.51 3.05
CA GLY A 251 3.46 -5.30 2.63
C GLY A 251 1.99 -5.55 2.37
N TYR A 252 1.34 -4.54 1.84
CA TYR A 252 -0.04 -4.65 1.39
C TYR A 252 -0.22 -3.95 0.06
N ASN A 253 -1.28 -4.36 -0.63
CA ASN A 253 -1.75 -3.74 -1.86
C ASN A 253 -3.21 -3.29 -1.66
N ARG A 254 -3.90 -2.93 -2.75
CA ARG A 254 -5.33 -2.56 -2.69
C ARG A 254 -6.23 -3.64 -2.12
N SER A 255 -5.83 -4.90 -2.21
CA SER A 255 -6.66 -6.06 -1.89
C SER A 255 -6.41 -6.66 -0.52
N GLU A 256 -5.15 -6.87 -0.14
CA GLU A 256 -4.79 -7.68 1.03
C GLU A 256 -3.41 -7.32 1.61
N CYS A 257 -3.17 -7.80 2.83
CA CYS A 257 -1.82 -7.93 3.37
C CYS A 257 -1.15 -9.18 2.78
N LEU A 258 0.11 -9.04 2.40
CA LEU A 258 0.89 -10.06 1.70
C LEU A 258 1.70 -10.88 2.71
N LYS A 259 1.82 -12.18 2.44
CA LYS A 259 2.81 -13.06 3.11
C LYS A 259 3.97 -13.45 2.19
N THR A 260 3.96 -12.91 0.97
CA THR A 260 4.88 -13.27 -0.09
C THR A 260 6.21 -12.53 0.04
N ILE A 261 7.25 -13.21 -0.39
CA ILE A 261 8.59 -12.66 -0.56
C ILE A 261 8.96 -12.70 -2.05
N GLU A 262 9.49 -11.60 -2.54
CA GLU A 262 10.09 -11.52 -3.88
C GLU A 262 11.58 -11.24 -3.76
N GLN A 263 12.36 -11.81 -4.67
CA GLN A 263 13.79 -11.57 -4.79
C GLN A 263 14.10 -10.99 -6.16
N PHE A 264 15.00 -10.01 -6.22
CA PHE A 264 15.57 -9.55 -7.48
C PHE A 264 16.70 -10.49 -7.95
N ASP A 265 16.59 -10.97 -9.19
CA ASP A 265 17.64 -11.73 -9.88
C ASP A 265 18.39 -10.79 -10.82
N PHE A 266 19.62 -10.44 -10.46
CA PHE A 266 20.47 -9.53 -11.25
C PHE A 266 20.89 -10.12 -12.60
N ASN A 267 20.97 -11.45 -12.73
CA ASN A 267 21.34 -12.08 -13.99
C ASN A 267 20.21 -11.97 -15.02
N GLN A 268 18.96 -12.10 -14.55
CA GLN A 268 17.78 -12.04 -15.40
C GLN A 268 17.14 -10.65 -15.44
N ASN A 269 17.62 -9.75 -14.60
CA ASN A 269 17.08 -8.40 -14.42
C ASN A 269 15.56 -8.41 -14.11
N LYS A 270 15.13 -9.37 -13.27
CA LYS A 270 13.73 -9.66 -13.01
C LYS A 270 13.47 -9.98 -11.54
N TRP A 271 12.30 -9.58 -11.07
CA TRP A 271 11.78 -10.00 -9.78
C TRP A 271 11.14 -11.38 -9.87
N LYS A 272 11.45 -12.22 -8.91
CA LYS A 272 10.93 -13.57 -8.79
C LYS A 272 10.20 -13.74 -7.46
N LEU A 273 8.97 -14.21 -7.54
CA LEU A 273 8.22 -14.69 -6.39
C LEU A 273 8.83 -15.99 -5.85
N LEU A 274 9.17 -16.02 -4.56
CA LEU A 274 9.74 -17.22 -3.94
C LEU A 274 8.64 -18.11 -3.35
N SER A 275 8.85 -19.43 -3.40
CA SER A 275 7.84 -20.44 -3.04
C SER A 275 7.74 -20.74 -1.54
N TYR A 276 8.38 -19.93 -0.70
CA TYR A 276 8.39 -20.07 0.76
C TYR A 276 7.83 -18.79 1.41
N PRO A 277 6.49 -18.64 1.49
CA PRO A 277 5.87 -17.48 2.12
C PRO A 277 6.05 -17.52 3.64
N MET A 278 5.90 -16.35 4.28
CA MET A 278 5.75 -16.26 5.74
C MET A 278 4.53 -17.06 6.20
N ALA A 279 4.52 -17.49 7.46
CA ALA A 279 3.36 -18.11 8.07
C ALA A 279 2.19 -17.13 8.15
N ASN A 280 2.48 -15.88 8.54
CA ASN A 280 1.48 -14.82 8.67
C ASN A 280 1.59 -13.80 7.53
N ARG A 281 0.45 -13.22 7.15
CA ARG A 281 0.43 -12.01 6.31
C ARG A 281 0.93 -10.84 7.14
N ARG A 282 1.76 -9.99 6.55
CA ARG A 282 2.36 -8.84 7.24
C ARG A 282 2.38 -7.65 6.30
N GLY A 283 1.42 -6.74 6.44
CA GLY A 283 1.51 -5.36 5.96
C GLY A 283 2.01 -4.44 7.07
N ARG A 284 2.39 -3.20 6.72
CA ARG A 284 2.88 -2.20 7.70
C ARG A 284 4.06 -2.75 8.52
N VAL A 285 4.93 -3.49 7.85
CA VAL A 285 6.01 -4.27 8.44
C VAL A 285 7.35 -3.76 7.90
N SER A 286 8.37 -3.83 8.75
CA SER A 286 9.76 -3.60 8.36
C SER A 286 10.54 -4.92 8.43
N SER A 287 11.68 -4.97 7.76
CA SER A 287 12.61 -6.10 7.87
C SER A 287 14.04 -5.62 8.02
N THR A 288 14.89 -6.49 8.56
CA THR A 288 16.33 -6.28 8.56
C THR A 288 17.05 -7.61 8.38
N ILE A 289 18.37 -7.58 8.18
CA ILE A 289 19.21 -8.77 8.04
C ILE A 289 20.24 -8.80 9.15
N VAL A 290 20.42 -10.00 9.73
CA VAL A 290 21.50 -10.33 10.65
C VAL A 290 21.95 -11.75 10.33
N ASN A 291 23.25 -12.00 10.18
CA ASN A 291 23.83 -13.35 9.98
C ASN A 291 23.12 -14.18 8.89
N ASP A 292 22.91 -13.59 7.69
CA ASP A 292 22.23 -14.22 6.55
C ASP A 292 20.77 -14.62 6.79
N LYS A 293 20.14 -14.03 7.81
CA LYS A 293 18.73 -14.24 8.12
C LYS A 293 17.96 -12.95 7.97
N ILE A 294 16.83 -13.00 7.27
CA ILE A 294 15.89 -11.89 7.19
C ILE A 294 14.93 -11.99 8.37
N TYR A 295 14.82 -10.93 9.16
CA TYR A 295 13.91 -10.83 10.29
C TYR A 295 12.74 -9.91 9.97
N VAL A 296 11.53 -10.32 10.33
CA VAL A 296 10.31 -9.51 10.26
C VAL A 296 9.56 -9.60 11.58
N CYS A 297 9.12 -8.46 12.10
CA CYS A 297 8.51 -8.38 13.42
C CYS A 297 7.27 -7.49 13.36
N GLY A 298 6.17 -7.96 13.95
CA GLY A 298 4.91 -7.22 13.99
C GLY A 298 4.28 -7.04 12.60
N GLY A 299 3.76 -5.84 12.35
CA GLY A 299 2.89 -5.51 11.21
C GLY A 299 1.43 -5.84 11.49
N CYS A 300 0.62 -5.95 10.43
CA CYS A 300 -0.77 -6.39 10.51
C CYS A 300 -1.09 -7.44 9.45
N ASP A 301 -2.03 -8.34 9.74
CA ASP A 301 -2.47 -9.40 8.83
C ASP A 301 -3.66 -9.01 7.94
N GLY A 302 -4.16 -7.78 8.12
CA GLY A 302 -5.36 -7.24 7.48
C GLY A 302 -6.59 -7.20 8.40
N GLN A 303 -6.54 -7.90 9.54
CA GLN A 303 -7.59 -7.91 10.57
C GLN A 303 -7.09 -7.30 11.89
N LYS A 304 -5.85 -7.59 12.29
CA LYS A 304 -5.26 -7.11 13.54
C LYS A 304 -3.77 -6.81 13.41
N GLU A 305 -3.25 -6.01 14.32
CA GLU A 305 -1.81 -5.88 14.55
C GLU A 305 -1.22 -7.16 15.17
N LEU A 306 0.03 -7.44 14.83
CA LEU A 306 0.74 -8.65 15.23
C LEU A 306 1.82 -8.30 16.26
N ASN A 307 2.00 -9.18 17.24
CA ASN A 307 3.14 -9.20 18.14
C ASN A 307 4.14 -10.33 17.76
N THR A 308 3.75 -11.19 16.82
CA THR A 308 4.57 -12.31 16.37
C THR A 308 5.74 -11.83 15.50
N ALA A 309 6.81 -12.62 15.48
CA ALA A 309 7.98 -12.37 14.65
C ALA A 309 8.46 -13.66 13.97
N GLU A 310 9.04 -13.51 12.79
CA GLU A 310 9.51 -14.61 11.95
C GLU A 310 10.89 -14.28 11.38
N CYS A 311 11.71 -15.30 11.15
CA CYS A 311 12.96 -15.16 10.42
C CYS A 311 13.07 -16.16 9.27
N LEU A 312 13.65 -15.74 8.15
CA LEU A 312 14.00 -16.59 7.01
C LEU A 312 15.51 -16.82 7.01
N ASP A 313 15.91 -18.08 7.11
CA ASP A 313 17.31 -18.48 6.90
C ASP A 313 17.60 -18.67 5.42
N LEU A 314 18.48 -17.82 4.87
CA LEU A 314 18.84 -17.83 3.45
C LEU A 314 19.87 -18.93 3.10
N LYS A 315 20.47 -19.59 4.09
CA LYS A 315 21.43 -20.69 3.92
C LYS A 315 20.75 -22.05 4.10
N SER A 316 19.92 -22.21 5.14
CA SER A 316 19.31 -23.49 5.48
C SER A 316 17.88 -23.60 4.95
N MET A 317 17.70 -24.39 3.88
CA MET A 317 16.40 -24.82 3.34
C MET A 317 15.42 -23.71 2.90
N ASN A 318 15.80 -22.42 2.95
CA ASN A 318 14.93 -21.29 2.60
C ASN A 318 13.55 -21.36 3.26
N LYS A 319 13.52 -21.56 4.59
CA LYS A 319 12.28 -21.71 5.34
C LYS A 319 12.14 -20.65 6.42
N TRP A 320 10.94 -20.09 6.52
CA TRP A 320 10.54 -19.24 7.63
C TRP A 320 10.41 -20.03 8.92
N SER A 321 10.91 -19.45 10.01
CA SER A 321 10.79 -19.97 11.37
C SER A 321 10.23 -18.89 12.29
N THR A 322 9.33 -19.25 13.19
CA THR A 322 8.85 -18.36 14.24
C THR A 322 9.97 -18.12 15.25
N ILE A 323 10.13 -16.87 15.67
CA ILE A 323 11.03 -16.47 16.75
C ILE A 323 10.22 -15.89 17.92
N SER A 324 10.87 -15.54 19.01
CA SER A 324 10.22 -14.99 20.19
C SER A 324 9.34 -13.78 19.85
N GLU A 325 8.14 -13.75 20.43
CA GLU A 325 7.15 -12.71 20.21
C GLU A 325 7.44 -11.46 21.06
N LEU A 326 6.93 -10.32 20.61
CA LEU A 326 6.88 -9.10 21.39
C LEU A 326 5.79 -9.19 22.46
N SER A 327 5.95 -8.45 23.55
CA SER A 327 4.95 -8.38 24.62
C SER A 327 3.65 -7.69 24.21
N THR A 328 3.70 -6.81 23.22
CA THR A 328 2.54 -6.06 22.69
C THR A 328 2.57 -6.05 21.17
N PRO A 329 1.42 -6.06 20.48
CA PRO A 329 1.36 -5.87 19.04
C PRO A 329 1.99 -4.55 18.59
N VAL A 330 2.53 -4.53 17.37
CA VAL A 330 3.08 -3.31 16.79
C VAL A 330 2.99 -3.36 15.27
N ALA A 331 2.48 -2.29 14.66
CA ALA A 331 2.54 -2.04 13.22
C ALA A 331 3.32 -0.75 12.95
N HIS A 332 3.79 -0.57 11.71
CA HIS A 332 4.53 0.63 11.28
C HIS A 332 5.76 0.96 12.13
N SER A 333 6.32 -0.04 12.82
CA SER A 333 7.63 0.06 13.45
C SER A 333 8.73 0.06 12.40
N ALA A 334 9.87 0.61 12.75
CA ALA A 334 11.07 0.58 11.92
C ALA A 334 12.07 -0.42 12.47
N MET A 335 12.81 -1.08 11.58
CA MET A 335 13.81 -2.07 11.94
C MET A 335 15.16 -1.79 11.28
N CYS A 336 16.24 -1.96 12.04
CA CYS A 336 17.61 -1.94 11.54
C CYS A 336 18.45 -2.98 12.31
N SER A 337 19.70 -3.16 11.90
CA SER A 337 20.66 -4.05 12.55
C SER A 337 22.04 -3.42 12.62
N ASP A 338 22.83 -3.90 13.58
CA ASP A 338 24.27 -3.63 13.71
C ASP A 338 25.11 -4.88 13.35
N ASP A 339 24.55 -5.72 12.46
CA ASP A 339 25.03 -7.06 12.09
C ASP A 339 25.03 -8.13 13.20
N ASN A 340 24.75 -7.77 14.46
CA ASN A 340 24.71 -8.70 15.59
C ASN A 340 23.30 -8.84 16.16
N TYR A 341 22.60 -7.72 16.30
CA TYR A 341 21.29 -7.59 16.89
C TYR A 341 20.29 -7.00 15.90
N VAL A 342 19.01 -7.30 16.17
CA VAL A 342 17.89 -6.66 15.46
C VAL A 342 17.29 -5.60 16.38
N TYR A 343 17.12 -4.40 15.86
CA TYR A 343 16.50 -3.28 16.58
C TYR A 343 15.10 -3.01 16.02
N LEU A 344 14.11 -2.87 16.89
CA LEU A 344 12.75 -2.49 16.54
C LEU A 344 12.35 -1.23 17.31
N ILE A 345 12.03 -0.17 16.57
CA ILE A 345 11.86 1.17 17.13
C ILE A 345 10.47 1.72 16.77
N GLY A 346 9.76 2.20 17.79
CA GLY A 346 8.48 2.89 17.66
C GLY A 346 7.36 2.04 17.07
N GLY A 347 6.56 2.65 16.19
CA GLY A 347 5.38 2.04 15.59
C GLY A 347 4.11 2.46 16.29
N MET A 348 3.05 1.67 16.10
CA MET A 348 1.73 1.95 16.69
C MET A 348 0.96 0.68 17.02
N GLU A 349 0.01 0.83 17.93
CA GLU A 349 -0.96 -0.17 18.35
C GLU A 349 -2.34 0.49 18.40
N GLY A 350 -3.25 0.15 17.48
CA GLY A 350 -4.48 0.92 17.27
C GLY A 350 -4.18 2.39 17.01
N ASP A 351 -4.88 3.30 17.70
CA ASP A 351 -4.67 4.75 17.57
C ASP A 351 -3.63 5.30 18.58
N LYS A 352 -2.56 4.55 18.85
CA LYS A 352 -1.48 5.00 19.75
C LYS A 352 -0.12 4.76 19.11
N CYS A 353 0.63 5.85 18.91
CA CYS A 353 2.04 5.77 18.58
C CYS A 353 2.84 5.29 19.80
N LYS A 354 3.96 4.61 19.55
CA LYS A 354 4.84 4.05 20.57
C LYS A 354 6.18 4.77 20.55
N SER A 355 6.74 5.01 21.73
CA SER A 355 8.15 5.38 21.92
C SER A 355 9.01 4.17 22.28
N ASP A 356 8.39 3.00 22.47
CA ASP A 356 9.07 1.75 22.83
C ASP A 356 10.17 1.40 21.83
N CYS A 357 11.30 0.93 22.37
CA CYS A 357 12.47 0.49 21.60
C CYS A 357 12.91 -0.88 22.11
N TYR A 358 13.17 -1.81 21.21
CA TYR A 358 13.56 -3.17 21.55
C TYR A 358 14.79 -3.62 20.77
N ARG A 359 15.60 -4.46 21.41
CA ARG A 359 16.71 -5.19 20.81
C ARG A 359 16.46 -6.68 20.93
N TYR A 360 16.50 -7.39 19.82
CA TYR A 360 16.43 -8.84 19.75
C TYR A 360 17.82 -9.43 19.58
N ASP A 361 18.13 -10.43 20.41
CA ASP A 361 19.32 -11.26 20.32
C ASP A 361 19.01 -12.56 19.56
N PRO A 362 19.57 -12.76 18.36
CA PRO A 362 19.39 -13.99 17.59
C PRO A 362 19.99 -15.25 18.22
N GLN A 363 20.99 -15.13 19.10
CA GLN A 363 21.64 -16.27 19.75
C GLN A 363 20.75 -16.82 20.86
N ASP A 364 20.21 -15.92 21.69
CA ASP A 364 19.36 -16.27 22.82
C ASP A 364 17.87 -16.38 22.45
N ASN A 365 17.49 -15.90 21.26
CA ASN A 365 16.10 -15.78 20.84
C ASN A 365 15.27 -14.99 21.87
N THR A 366 15.77 -13.83 22.31
CA THR A 366 15.10 -12.99 23.31
C THR A 366 15.03 -11.53 22.90
N TRP A 367 13.97 -10.85 23.35
CA TRP A 367 13.82 -9.41 23.24
C TRP A 367 14.21 -8.73 24.56
N SER A 368 14.93 -7.63 24.45
CA SER A 368 15.30 -6.74 25.55
C SER A 368 14.84 -5.31 25.25
N ARG A 369 14.45 -4.55 26.28
CA ARG A 369 14.07 -3.14 26.12
C ARG A 369 15.29 -2.25 26.06
N LEU A 370 15.26 -1.27 25.17
CA LEU A 370 16.17 -0.13 25.13
C LEU A 370 15.50 1.09 25.75
N ALA A 371 16.24 2.20 25.90
CA ALA A 371 15.64 3.46 26.29
C ALA A 371 14.57 3.87 25.27
N PRO A 372 13.41 4.39 25.73
CA PRO A 372 12.36 4.84 24.81
C PRO A 372 12.77 6.16 24.13
N MET A 373 12.27 6.39 22.91
CA MET A 373 12.41 7.67 22.22
C MET A 373 11.79 8.82 23.04
N ASN A 374 12.25 10.05 22.82
CA ASN A 374 11.68 11.24 23.44
C ASN A 374 10.28 11.53 22.88
N VAL A 375 10.05 11.23 21.60
CA VAL A 375 8.76 11.41 20.94
C VAL A 375 8.29 10.08 20.36
N GLU A 376 7.11 9.64 20.79
CA GLU A 376 6.39 8.51 20.20
C GLU A 376 6.10 8.73 18.72
N ARG A 377 6.34 7.73 17.88
CA ARG A 377 6.17 7.88 16.43
C ARG A 377 6.03 6.54 15.72
N SER A 378 5.31 6.55 14.61
CA SER A 378 5.22 5.44 13.65
C SER A 378 5.68 5.88 12.25
N GLU A 379 5.86 4.93 11.33
CA GLU A 379 6.22 5.19 9.92
C GLU A 379 7.57 5.94 9.78
N ILE A 380 8.55 5.49 10.55
CA ILE A 380 9.86 6.11 10.74
C ILE A 380 10.85 5.70 9.64
N GLY A 381 11.70 6.63 9.18
CA GLY A 381 12.93 6.27 8.48
C GLY A 381 14.05 5.95 9.49
N ILE A 382 14.70 4.80 9.37
CA ILE A 382 15.70 4.31 10.34
C ILE A 382 17.02 3.93 9.67
N VAL A 383 18.15 4.24 10.32
CA VAL A 383 19.48 3.79 9.89
C VAL A 383 20.35 3.51 11.11
N TYR A 384 21.11 2.41 11.07
CA TYR A 384 22.23 2.18 11.99
C TYR A 384 23.54 2.67 11.34
N PHE A 385 24.37 3.39 12.10
CA PHE A 385 25.73 3.77 11.70
C PHE A 385 26.60 4.11 12.92
N ASN A 386 27.77 3.48 13.05
CA ASN A 386 28.79 3.76 14.08
C ASN A 386 28.22 3.87 15.51
N ASP A 387 27.71 2.75 16.05
CA ASP A 387 27.13 2.66 17.41
C ASP A 387 25.87 3.52 17.63
N LYS A 388 25.30 4.08 16.57
CA LYS A 388 24.12 4.95 16.65
C LYS A 388 22.98 4.46 15.77
N ILE A 389 21.77 4.60 16.29
CA ILE A 389 20.54 4.42 15.53
C ILE A 389 19.91 5.79 15.31
N TYR A 390 19.77 6.17 14.05
CA TYR A 390 19.16 7.41 13.62
C TYR A 390 17.71 7.15 13.23
N VAL A 391 16.82 7.98 13.74
CA VAL A 391 15.38 7.95 13.48
C VAL A 391 14.98 9.29 12.88
N PHE A 392 14.37 9.25 11.70
CA PHE A 392 13.96 10.43 10.94
C PHE A 392 12.44 10.42 10.71
N GLY A 393 11.81 11.54 11.03
CA GLY A 393 10.41 11.79 10.71
C GLY A 393 9.45 10.80 11.38
N GLY A 394 8.51 10.27 10.63
CA GLY A 394 7.36 9.52 11.14
C GLY A 394 6.16 10.40 11.47
N SER A 395 5.21 9.86 12.23
CA SER A 395 4.01 10.59 12.64
C SER A 395 3.62 10.34 14.08
N THR A 396 3.02 11.35 14.72
CA THR A 396 2.34 11.25 16.04
C THR A 396 0.82 11.23 15.84
N LEU A 397 0.31 10.42 14.90
CA LEU A 397 -1.08 10.34 14.39
C LEU A 397 -1.62 11.63 13.73
N SER A 398 -1.54 12.76 14.42
CA SER A 398 -2.08 14.06 14.03
C SER A 398 -1.16 14.85 13.10
N ARG A 399 0.15 14.56 13.09
CA ARG A 399 1.15 15.32 12.32
C ARG A 399 2.27 14.43 11.81
N CYS A 400 2.78 14.79 10.64
CA CYS A 400 4.06 14.30 10.13
C CYS A 400 5.19 15.06 10.81
N LEU A 401 6.30 14.37 11.10
CA LEU A 401 7.43 14.91 11.83
C LEU A 401 8.59 15.19 10.87
N SER A 402 9.34 16.25 11.14
CA SER A 402 10.66 16.48 10.54
C SER A 402 11.81 16.21 11.51
N SER A 403 11.51 15.96 12.79
CA SER A 403 12.51 15.78 13.83
C SER A 403 13.34 14.51 13.62
N CYS A 404 14.62 14.61 14.01
CA CYS A 404 15.56 13.50 14.09
C CYS A 404 15.83 13.17 15.55
N GLU A 405 15.88 11.88 15.88
CA GLU A 405 16.36 11.38 17.17
C GLU A 405 17.49 10.37 16.95
N ILE A 406 18.48 10.38 17.83
CA ILE A 406 19.68 9.57 17.71
C ILE A 406 19.90 8.82 19.02
N LEU A 407 19.81 7.49 18.97
CA LEU A 407 20.16 6.61 20.08
C LEU A 407 21.65 6.28 19.98
N THR A 408 22.40 6.54 21.05
CA THR A 408 23.76 5.97 21.20
C THR A 408 23.65 4.65 21.96
N LEU A 409 24.03 3.54 21.33
CA LEU A 409 23.80 2.20 21.89
C LEU A 409 24.67 1.92 23.12
N SER A 410 25.92 2.38 23.12
CA SER A 410 26.84 2.22 24.25
C SER A 410 26.36 2.89 25.54
N THR A 411 25.66 4.03 25.45
CA THR A 411 25.07 4.72 26.61
C THR A 411 23.59 4.39 26.80
N ASN A 412 22.93 3.85 25.77
CA ASN A 412 21.49 3.64 25.71
C ASN A 412 20.71 4.94 25.99
N GLU A 413 21.14 6.05 25.37
CA GLU A 413 20.52 7.37 25.54
C GLU A 413 20.11 7.97 24.19
N TRP A 414 18.91 8.55 24.17
CA TRP A 414 18.39 9.30 23.02
C TRP A 414 18.73 10.78 23.12
N ASN A 415 19.22 11.35 22.03
CA ASN A 415 19.41 12.78 21.86
C ASN A 415 18.65 13.29 20.63
N MET A 416 18.17 14.53 20.70
CA MET A 416 17.59 15.19 19.53
C MET A 416 18.71 15.52 18.53
N GLY A 417 18.54 15.10 17.29
CA GLY A 417 19.38 15.50 16.16
C GLY A 417 18.82 16.71 15.42
N PRO A 418 19.53 17.23 14.41
CA PRO A 418 19.03 18.28 13.54
C PRO A 418 17.79 17.81 12.76
N SER A 419 16.73 18.61 12.77
CA SER A 419 15.51 18.32 12.01
C SER A 419 15.72 18.42 10.50
N MET A 420 15.02 17.57 9.75
CA MET A 420 14.82 17.70 8.30
C MET A 420 14.15 19.04 7.97
N LYS A 421 14.34 19.50 6.73
CA LYS A 421 13.61 20.64 6.18
C LYS A 421 12.16 20.30 5.91
N GLU A 422 11.88 19.12 5.37
CA GLU A 422 10.52 18.66 5.10
C GLU A 422 10.07 17.62 6.13
N SER A 423 8.81 17.70 6.58
CA SER A 423 8.24 16.65 7.42
C SER A 423 7.89 15.43 6.58
N ARG A 424 8.16 14.23 7.09
CA ARG A 424 8.00 12.99 6.33
C ARG A 424 7.47 11.90 7.25
N ARG A 425 6.43 11.18 6.82
CA ARG A 425 6.06 9.85 7.33
C ARG A 425 6.17 8.83 6.22
N GLY A 426 6.51 7.59 6.57
CA GLY A 426 6.62 6.47 5.65
C GLY A 426 7.69 6.68 4.58
N CYS A 427 8.73 7.46 4.91
CA CYS A 427 9.92 7.61 4.08
C CYS A 427 10.83 6.38 4.23
N GLY A 428 11.70 6.17 3.25
CA GLY A 428 12.84 5.27 3.41
C GLY A 428 14.06 6.03 3.89
N ALA A 429 14.93 5.37 4.65
CA ALA A 429 16.24 5.89 5.00
C ALA A 429 17.30 4.82 4.76
N VAL A 430 18.46 5.20 4.22
CA VAL A 430 19.55 4.25 3.95
C VAL A 430 20.90 4.93 4.09
N LEU A 431 21.89 4.17 4.59
CA LEU A 431 23.28 4.58 4.59
C LEU A 431 23.92 4.23 3.23
N TYR A 432 24.52 5.21 2.58
CA TYR A 432 25.25 5.05 1.33
C TYR A 432 26.46 5.99 1.34
N HIS A 433 27.67 5.43 1.21
CA HIS A 433 28.96 6.14 1.27
C HIS A 433 29.06 7.13 2.45
N ASP A 434 28.84 6.61 3.67
CA ASP A 434 28.88 7.37 4.93
C ASP A 434 27.93 8.58 4.99
N LYS A 435 26.90 8.59 4.15
CA LYS A 435 25.81 9.57 4.16
C LYS A 435 24.48 8.86 4.30
N ILE A 436 23.56 9.49 5.01
CA ILE A 436 22.21 8.97 5.21
C ILE A 436 21.28 9.68 4.25
N PHE A 437 20.67 8.91 3.34
CA PHE A 437 19.68 9.41 2.39
C PHE A 437 18.29 9.16 2.96
N VAL A 438 17.50 10.22 3.17
CA VAL A 438 16.08 10.13 3.55
C VAL A 438 15.24 10.45 2.33
N ILE A 439 14.47 9.45 1.88
CA ILE A 439 13.91 9.40 0.53
C ILE A 439 12.39 9.30 0.60
N GLY A 440 11.70 10.19 -0.12
CA GLY A 440 10.25 10.14 -0.31
C GLY A 440 9.46 10.32 0.98
N GLY A 441 8.38 9.54 1.13
CA GLY A 441 7.41 9.62 2.21
C GLY A 441 6.24 10.56 1.89
N SER A 442 5.54 11.01 2.93
CA SER A 442 4.48 12.01 2.82
C SER A 442 4.63 13.09 3.89
N ASN A 443 4.37 14.34 3.52
CA ASN A 443 4.32 15.47 4.46
C ASN A 443 2.94 15.64 5.11
N GLY A 444 1.99 14.74 4.83
CA GLY A 444 0.60 14.79 5.30
C GLY A 444 -0.37 15.43 4.32
N ILE A 445 0.15 16.09 3.26
CA ILE A 445 -0.65 16.67 2.17
C ILE A 445 -0.41 15.90 0.88
N THR A 446 0.85 15.65 0.52
CA THR A 446 1.23 14.93 -0.71
C THR A 446 2.23 13.81 -0.42
N SER A 447 2.33 12.86 -1.35
CA SER A 447 3.48 11.95 -1.45
C SER A 447 4.67 12.71 -2.04
N LEU A 448 5.89 12.38 -1.61
CA LEU A 448 7.09 13.16 -1.89
C LEU A 448 8.01 12.43 -2.87
N THR A 449 8.64 13.21 -3.74
CA THR A 449 9.82 12.81 -4.53
C THR A 449 11.12 13.30 -3.91
N SER A 450 11.04 14.25 -2.98
CA SER A 450 12.20 14.93 -2.40
C SER A 450 13.08 13.97 -1.60
N ILE A 451 14.38 14.27 -1.60
CA ILE A 451 15.41 13.52 -0.90
C ILE A 451 16.23 14.50 -0.08
N GLU A 452 16.52 14.15 1.16
CA GLU A 452 17.40 14.92 2.03
C GLU A 452 18.58 14.04 2.46
N ILE A 453 19.79 14.59 2.41
CA ILE A 453 21.02 13.86 2.71
C ILE A 453 21.60 14.41 4.01
N PHE A 454 21.81 13.53 4.97
CA PHE A 454 22.37 13.83 6.27
C PHE A 454 23.80 13.28 6.38
N ASP A 455 24.71 14.11 6.86
CA ASP A 455 26.07 13.70 7.20
C ASP A 455 26.15 13.36 8.70
N PRO A 456 26.19 12.07 9.07
CA PRO A 456 26.27 11.66 10.48
C PRO A 456 27.61 12.00 11.14
N ILE A 457 28.65 12.33 10.37
CA ILE A 457 29.97 12.68 10.91
C ILE A 457 29.96 14.14 11.37
N THR A 458 29.44 15.06 10.55
CA THR A 458 29.32 16.48 10.91
C THR A 458 28.04 16.79 11.69
N ASN A 459 27.08 15.86 11.69
CA ASN A 459 25.75 16.04 12.27
C ASN A 459 25.00 17.21 11.60
N GLU A 460 25.04 17.26 10.26
CA GLU A 460 24.42 18.33 9.46
C GLU A 460 23.69 17.78 8.23
N TRP A 461 22.65 18.49 7.79
CA TRP A 461 21.99 18.22 6.52
C TRP A 461 22.78 18.88 5.39
N LEU A 462 23.13 18.10 4.36
CA LEU A 462 23.85 18.60 3.21
C LEU A 462 22.93 19.49 2.36
N ILE A 463 23.31 20.76 2.23
CA ILE A 463 22.58 21.73 1.42
C ILE A 463 22.92 21.50 -0.04
N ASN A 464 21.97 20.95 -0.79
CA ASN A 464 21.79 21.07 -2.24
C ASN A 464 23.08 21.32 -3.04
N LEU A 465 24.06 20.40 -2.92
CA LEU A 465 25.32 20.48 -3.63
C LEU A 465 25.02 20.20 -5.12
N ASN A 466 24.90 21.28 -5.90
CA ASN A 466 24.89 21.31 -7.38
C ASN A 466 23.55 21.18 -8.13
N GLY A 467 22.40 21.44 -7.50
CA GLY A 467 21.11 21.42 -8.22
C GLY A 467 20.70 20.04 -8.76
N THR A 468 21.41 18.98 -8.34
CA THR A 468 21.24 17.56 -8.68
C THR A 468 20.53 16.76 -7.59
N GLN A 469 19.84 17.39 -6.63
CA GLN A 469 18.74 16.72 -5.93
C GLN A 469 17.56 16.52 -6.90
N ASN A 470 17.81 15.79 -7.98
CA ASN A 470 16.77 15.16 -8.76
C ASN A 470 16.06 14.25 -7.77
N GLY A 471 14.87 14.66 -7.33
CA GLY A 471 14.00 13.79 -6.56
C GLY A 471 13.67 12.54 -7.36
N LEU A 472 12.99 11.61 -6.72
CA LEU A 472 12.41 10.47 -7.41
C LEU A 472 11.55 10.93 -8.60
N ASN A 473 11.53 10.15 -9.66
CA ASN A 473 10.67 10.35 -10.82
C ASN A 473 9.19 10.18 -10.45
N THR A 474 8.90 9.28 -9.50
CA THR A 474 7.55 9.03 -8.98
C THR A 474 7.53 9.34 -7.48
N PRO A 475 6.53 10.08 -6.95
CA PRO A 475 6.39 10.27 -5.51
C PRO A 475 5.99 8.96 -4.84
N ARG A 476 6.52 8.65 -3.65
CA ARG A 476 6.26 7.34 -2.99
C ARG A 476 6.23 7.45 -1.48
N VAL A 477 5.24 6.84 -0.85
CA VAL A 477 5.18 6.56 0.59
C VAL A 477 5.15 5.05 0.85
N GLY A 478 5.69 4.60 1.98
CA GLY A 478 5.74 3.16 2.30
C GLY A 478 6.60 2.37 1.32
N LEU A 479 7.61 3.02 0.76
CA LEU A 479 8.61 2.48 -0.15
C LEU A 479 9.62 1.59 0.58
N GLY A 480 10.19 0.64 -0.15
CA GLY A 480 11.40 -0.07 0.25
C GLY A 480 12.63 0.68 -0.22
N VAL A 481 13.65 0.83 0.63
CA VAL A 481 14.94 1.42 0.24
C VAL A 481 16.06 0.52 0.72
N THR A 482 17.04 0.25 -0.15
CA THR A 482 18.21 -0.55 0.20
C THR A 482 19.40 -0.20 -0.68
N VAL A 483 20.60 -0.51 -0.20
CA VAL A 483 21.82 -0.46 -0.99
C VAL A 483 22.18 -1.88 -1.41
N CYS A 484 22.45 -2.06 -2.69
CA CYS A 484 22.92 -3.33 -3.24
C CYS A 484 23.84 -3.03 -4.43
N CYS A 485 24.93 -3.77 -4.59
CA CYS A 485 25.88 -3.58 -5.70
C CYS A 485 26.30 -2.11 -5.90
N ASP A 486 26.59 -1.41 -4.79
CA ASP A 486 27.00 0.01 -4.77
C ASP A 486 26.01 1.00 -5.40
N LYS A 487 24.71 0.68 -5.34
CA LYS A 487 23.63 1.57 -5.79
C LYS A 487 22.48 1.61 -4.79
N ILE A 488 21.77 2.73 -4.73
CA ILE A 488 20.54 2.85 -3.95
C ILE A 488 19.37 2.40 -4.80
N TYR A 489 18.59 1.44 -4.29
CA TYR A 489 17.36 0.94 -4.88
C TYR A 489 16.17 1.45 -4.08
N VAL A 490 15.22 2.09 -4.76
CA VAL A 490 13.94 2.56 -4.23
C VAL A 490 12.83 1.77 -4.90
N ILE A 491 12.10 0.99 -4.11
CA ILE A 491 11.26 -0.09 -4.60
C ILE A 491 9.81 0.15 -4.16
N GLY A 492 8.87 -0.03 -5.09
CA GLY A 492 7.43 -0.04 -4.79
C GLY A 492 6.93 1.24 -4.10
N GLY A 493 6.01 1.07 -3.15
CA GLY A 493 5.38 2.17 -2.41
C GLY A 493 4.01 2.56 -2.98
N PHE A 494 3.50 3.71 -2.55
CA PHE A 494 2.22 4.27 -2.98
C PHE A 494 2.41 5.73 -3.41
N ASP A 495 1.94 6.11 -4.59
CA ASP A 495 2.12 7.47 -5.14
C ASP A 495 1.00 8.46 -4.77
N GLY A 496 0.03 8.02 -3.97
CA GLY A 496 -1.20 8.76 -3.68
C GLY A 496 -2.41 8.25 -4.48
N ARG A 497 -2.17 7.44 -5.51
CA ARG A 497 -3.19 6.87 -6.40
C ARG A 497 -3.00 5.37 -6.63
N THR A 498 -1.79 4.87 -6.82
CA THR A 498 -1.51 3.49 -7.21
C THR A 498 -0.43 2.88 -6.33
N PHE A 499 -0.54 1.58 -6.09
CA PHE A 499 0.51 0.82 -5.45
C PHE A 499 1.52 0.47 -6.54
N LEU A 500 2.78 0.81 -6.30
CA LEU A 500 3.80 0.81 -7.33
C LEU A 500 4.48 -0.56 -7.42
N LYS A 501 4.78 -0.96 -8.66
CA LYS A 501 5.67 -2.10 -8.98
C LYS A 501 7.05 -1.64 -9.44
N CYS A 502 7.18 -0.37 -9.84
CA CYS A 502 8.40 0.17 -10.42
C CYS A 502 9.49 0.41 -9.37
N ILE A 503 10.72 0.42 -9.85
CA ILE A 503 11.95 0.59 -9.08
C ILE A 503 12.68 1.81 -9.63
N GLU A 504 13.27 2.60 -8.74
CA GLU A 504 14.19 3.66 -9.09
C GLU A 504 15.57 3.36 -8.52
N VAL A 505 16.59 3.56 -9.34
CA VAL A 505 17.98 3.30 -8.97
C VAL A 505 18.76 4.59 -9.06
N TYR A 506 19.44 4.95 -7.98
CA TYR A 506 20.40 6.04 -7.97
C TYR A 506 21.77 5.52 -8.39
N ASP A 507 22.33 6.13 -9.42
CA ASP A 507 23.70 5.92 -9.86
C ASP A 507 24.50 7.19 -9.58
N GLU A 508 25.41 7.11 -8.61
CA GLU A 508 26.21 8.25 -8.18
C GLU A 508 27.18 8.72 -9.26
N ASN A 509 27.70 7.82 -10.10
CA ASN A 509 28.60 8.21 -11.20
C ASN A 509 27.85 9.09 -12.21
N ALA A 510 26.57 8.81 -12.44
CA ALA A 510 25.71 9.58 -13.32
C ALA A 510 25.00 10.76 -12.62
N GLN A 511 25.01 10.80 -11.27
CA GLN A 511 24.23 11.74 -10.45
C GLN A 511 22.74 11.78 -10.83
N GLN A 512 22.16 10.63 -11.16
CA GLN A 512 20.81 10.54 -11.71
C GLN A 512 20.02 9.34 -11.16
N TRP A 513 18.71 9.55 -11.00
CA TRP A 513 17.73 8.49 -10.74
C TRP A 513 17.21 7.92 -12.05
N ARG A 514 17.30 6.60 -12.21
CA ARG A 514 16.76 5.87 -13.37
C ARG A 514 15.53 5.08 -12.93
N LEU A 515 14.42 5.26 -13.63
CA LEU A 515 13.17 4.53 -13.42
C LEU A 515 13.11 3.27 -14.29
N SER A 516 12.68 2.14 -13.72
CA SER A 516 12.31 0.97 -14.53
C SER A 516 10.95 1.22 -15.22
N TYR A 517 10.96 1.36 -16.54
CA TYR A 517 9.74 1.25 -17.34
C TYR A 517 9.41 -0.24 -17.56
N ASN A 518 8.13 -0.55 -17.76
CA ASN A 518 7.66 -1.88 -18.16
C ASN A 518 6.84 -1.68 -19.44
N ASN A 519 7.44 -1.89 -20.61
CA ASN A 519 6.78 -1.66 -21.90
C ASN A 519 5.81 -2.81 -22.23
N ASN A 520 4.57 -2.76 -21.73
CA ASN A 520 3.49 -3.63 -22.18
C ASN A 520 2.49 -2.96 -23.15
N ASN A 521 2.85 -1.83 -23.76
CA ASN A 521 2.00 -1.11 -24.73
C ASN A 521 2.60 -1.03 -26.15
N ASN A 522 3.34 -2.05 -26.61
CA ASN A 522 3.67 -2.19 -28.03
C ASN A 522 2.69 -3.14 -28.74
N ASN A 523 1.45 -2.66 -28.91
CA ASN A 523 0.60 -3.08 -30.04
C ASN A 523 0.59 -1.97 -31.09
N THR A 524 1.77 -1.61 -31.60
CA THR A 524 1.88 -1.00 -32.92
C THR A 524 1.85 -2.12 -33.93
N ILE A 525 0.68 -2.31 -34.53
CA ILE A 525 0.49 -3.11 -35.73
C ILE A 525 1.42 -2.51 -36.80
N ASN A 526 2.50 -3.24 -37.13
CA ASN A 526 3.24 -3.04 -38.37
C ASN A 526 2.30 -3.37 -39.54
N GLN A 527 1.59 -2.36 -40.05
CA GLN A 527 1.10 -2.38 -41.42
C GLN A 527 2.29 -2.03 -42.33
N SER A 528 3.11 -3.04 -42.60
CA SER A 528 4.06 -3.00 -43.71
C SER A 528 3.29 -3.15 -45.02
N ASP A 529 3.39 -2.12 -45.86
CA ASP A 529 3.69 -2.23 -47.28
C ASP A 529 2.98 -3.32 -48.08
N LYS A 530 1.78 -2.99 -48.55
CA LYS A 530 1.30 -3.40 -49.87
C LYS A 530 0.61 -2.21 -50.54
N ASN A 531 1.39 -1.43 -51.27
CA ASN A 531 0.97 -0.70 -52.46
C ASN A 531 2.21 -0.13 -53.16
N ASN A 532 2.84 -0.97 -53.98
CA ASN A 532 3.28 -0.69 -55.35
C ASN A 532 3.73 -1.98 -56.02
#